data_AF-A0A1Q5TFR5-F1
#
_entry.id   AF-A0A1Q5TFR5-F1
#
_cell.length_a   1.000
_cell.length_b   1.000
_cell.length_c   1.000
_cell.angle_alpha   90.00
_cell.angle_beta   90.00
_cell.angle_gamma   90.00
#
_symmetry.space_group_name_H-M   'P 1'
#
loop_
_entity.id
_entity.type
_entity.pdbx_description
1 polymer ?
#
loop_
_entity_poly.entity_id
_entity_poly.type
_entity_poly.pdbx_seq_one_letter_code
_entity_poly.pdbx_strand_id
1 'polypeptide(L)'
;MAAVLLFDIKPVYHFEDIDVLDLRVCYNGEWFVNEQVSKKAINKILTHPQVPNTIKDDIKHIMQKKQRICFYDVFMLACSEQSPYAQSINMVNKSAGI
;
A
#
# COMPACT_ATOMS: atom_id res chain seq x y z
N MET A 1 28.12 -39.23 -3.07
CA MET A 1 26.88 -39.03 -3.83
C MET A 1 26.08 -37.91 -3.16
N ALA A 2 26.35 -36.65 -3.52
CA ALA A 2 25.58 -35.50 -3.04
C ALA A 2 24.75 -34.99 -4.21
N ALA A 3 23.60 -35.60 -4.42
CA ALA A 3 22.63 -35.22 -5.44
C ALA A 3 21.28 -35.02 -4.76
N VAL A 4 21.20 -34.02 -3.88
CA VAL A 4 19.97 -33.72 -3.12
C VAL A 4 19.82 -32.20 -3.05
N LEU A 5 19.01 -31.72 -4.00
CA LEU A 5 18.10 -30.57 -3.91
C LEU A 5 18.66 -29.16 -4.17
N LEU A 6 18.94 -28.89 -5.45
CA LEU A 6 18.74 -27.56 -6.03
C LEU A 6 17.24 -27.37 -6.32
N PHE A 7 16.41 -27.27 -5.28
CA PHE A 7 15.06 -26.77 -5.47
C PHE A 7 15.14 -25.24 -5.54
N ASP A 8 14.90 -24.71 -6.74
CA ASP A 8 14.58 -23.29 -6.92
C ASP A 8 13.21 -23.05 -6.28
N ILE A 9 13.19 -22.82 -4.97
CA ILE A 9 11.97 -22.44 -4.25
C ILE A 9 11.66 -21.02 -4.69
N LYS A 10 10.70 -20.87 -5.60
CA LYS A 10 10.07 -19.59 -5.91
C LYS A 10 8.85 -19.42 -5.01
N PRO A 11 8.99 -18.78 -3.83
CA PRO A 11 7.83 -18.48 -3.01
C PRO A 11 6.84 -17.64 -3.81
N VAL A 12 5.60 -18.10 -3.88
CA VAL A 12 4.50 -17.36 -4.50
C VAL A 12 3.92 -16.48 -3.42
N TYR A 13 4.15 -15.18 -3.54
CA TYR A 13 3.62 -14.17 -2.61
C TYR A 13 2.26 -13.71 -3.08
N HIS A 14 1.29 -13.76 -2.16
CA HIS A 14 -0.07 -13.29 -2.38
C HIS A 14 -0.23 -11.85 -1.91
N PHE A 15 -1.35 -11.23 -2.25
CA PHE A 15 -1.63 -9.86 -1.85
C PHE A 15 -1.74 -9.71 -0.32
N GLU A 16 -2.23 -10.75 0.34
CA GLU A 16 -2.42 -10.84 1.79
C GLU A 16 -1.09 -10.95 2.55
N ASP A 17 -0.01 -11.35 1.88
CA ASP A 17 1.32 -11.49 2.47
C ASP A 17 2.08 -10.16 2.55
N ILE A 18 1.57 -9.11 1.90
CA ILE A 18 2.16 -7.77 1.95
C ILE A 18 2.04 -7.26 3.40
N ASP A 19 3.16 -6.85 3.99
CA ASP A 19 3.30 -6.34 5.37
C ASP A 19 3.31 -7.42 6.49
N VAL A 20 3.16 -8.71 6.18
CA VAL A 20 3.24 -9.81 7.16
C VAL A 20 4.68 -10.22 7.47
N LEU A 21 5.56 -10.11 6.48
CA LEU A 21 7.01 -10.34 6.59
C LEU A 21 7.74 -9.03 6.24
N ASP A 22 9.03 -8.88 6.59
CA ASP A 22 9.89 -7.74 6.18
C ASP A 22 10.04 -7.60 4.63
N LEU A 23 9.34 -8.48 3.90
CA LEU A 23 9.05 -8.42 2.48
C LEU A 23 8.10 -7.25 2.19
N ARG A 24 8.66 -6.05 2.22
CA ARG A 24 7.94 -4.86 1.78
C ARG A 24 7.63 -5.04 0.30
N VAL A 25 6.39 -5.43 0.02
CA VAL A 25 5.77 -5.38 -1.31
C VAL A 25 6.33 -6.36 -2.34
N CYS A 26 6.48 -7.64 -1.97
CA CYS A 26 6.70 -8.68 -2.97
C CYS A 26 5.36 -9.23 -3.47
N TYR A 27 5.07 -9.10 -4.76
CA TYR A 27 3.88 -9.69 -5.39
C TYR A 27 4.31 -10.49 -6.61
N ASN A 28 3.92 -11.77 -6.69
CA ASN A 28 4.34 -12.67 -7.78
C ASN A 28 5.88 -12.73 -7.99
N GLY A 29 6.67 -12.50 -6.93
CA GLY A 29 8.14 -12.50 -6.98
C GLY A 29 8.79 -11.18 -7.40
N GLU A 30 8.00 -10.13 -7.68
CA GLU A 30 8.49 -8.79 -8.01
C GLU A 30 8.32 -7.82 -6.83
N TRP A 31 9.27 -6.88 -6.67
CA TRP A 31 9.32 -5.93 -5.56
C TRP A 31 8.77 -4.55 -5.98
N PHE A 32 7.63 -4.15 -5.42
CA PHE A 32 6.88 -2.94 -5.84
C PHE A 32 7.00 -1.76 -4.87
N VAL A 33 8.04 -1.71 -4.03
CA VAL A 33 8.19 -0.67 -2.98
C VAL A 33 8.10 0.74 -3.55
N ASN A 34 8.81 0.98 -4.66
CA ASN A 34 8.93 2.30 -5.27
C ASN A 34 8.25 2.37 -6.65
N GLU A 35 7.44 1.37 -7.00
CA GLU A 35 6.84 1.34 -8.32
C GLU A 35 5.76 2.42 -8.43
N GLN A 36 5.99 3.37 -9.35
CA GLN A 36 5.12 4.52 -9.51
C GLN A 36 3.79 4.10 -10.15
N VAL A 37 2.69 4.48 -9.51
CA VAL A 37 1.36 4.22 -10.05
C VAL A 37 1.13 5.10 -11.28
N SER A 38 0.62 4.50 -12.35
CA SER A 38 0.30 5.23 -13.57
C SER A 38 -0.78 6.30 -13.33
N LYS A 39 -0.69 7.43 -14.04
CA LYS A 39 -1.69 8.51 -13.96
C LYS A 39 -3.12 8.03 -14.26
N LYS A 40 -3.26 7.06 -15.18
CA LYS A 40 -4.54 6.45 -15.54
C LYS A 40 -5.14 5.69 -14.36
N ALA A 41 -4.33 4.93 -13.62
CA ALA A 41 -4.78 4.19 -12.43
C ALA A 41 -5.17 5.15 -11.30
N ILE A 42 -4.39 6.20 -11.05
CA ILE A 42 -4.73 7.24 -10.06
C ILE A 42 -6.08 7.88 -10.39
N ASN A 43 -6.27 8.31 -11.64
CA ASN A 43 -7.53 8.90 -12.07
C ASN A 43 -8.70 7.93 -11.89
N LYS A 44 -8.50 6.63 -12.18
CA LYS A 44 -9.51 5.61 -11.96
C LYS A 44 -9.88 5.49 -10.47
N ILE A 45 -8.91 5.54 -9.56
CA ILE A 45 -9.15 5.50 -8.11
C ILE A 45 -9.95 6.75 -7.67
N LEU A 46 -9.55 7.93 -8.15
CA LEU A 46 -10.20 9.20 -7.79
C LEU A 46 -11.64 9.30 -8.29
N THR A 47 -11.95 8.76 -9.46
CA THR A 47 -13.31 8.78 -10.04
C THR A 47 -14.18 7.62 -9.58
N HIS A 48 -13.62 6.57 -8.97
CA HIS A 48 -14.39 5.40 -8.60
C HIS A 48 -15.39 5.71 -7.47
N PRO A 49 -16.68 5.34 -7.61
CA PRO A 49 -17.69 5.66 -6.62
C PRO A 49 -17.53 4.87 -5.31
N GLN A 50 -16.94 3.68 -5.36
CA GLN A 50 -16.73 2.84 -4.17
C GLN A 50 -15.49 3.22 -3.36
N VAL A 51 -14.67 4.17 -3.83
CA VAL A 51 -13.50 4.62 -3.07
C VAL A 51 -13.93 5.74 -2.13
N PRO A 52 -13.74 5.59 -0.79
CA PRO A 52 -14.03 6.62 0.19
C PRO A 52 -13.36 7.96 -0.14
N ASN A 53 -14.04 9.06 0.17
CA ASN A 53 -13.49 10.40 -0.08
C ASN A 53 -12.22 10.67 0.75
N THR A 54 -12.12 10.09 1.94
CA THR A 54 -10.91 10.17 2.79
C THR A 54 -9.66 9.69 2.05
N ILE A 55 -9.72 8.50 1.45
CA ILE A 55 -8.62 7.92 0.66
C ILE A 55 -8.30 8.80 -0.55
N LYS A 56 -9.31 9.35 -1.23
CA LYS A 56 -9.10 10.25 -2.38
C LYS A 56 -8.37 11.52 -1.98
N ASP A 57 -8.71 12.08 -0.82
CA ASP A 57 -8.09 13.31 -0.32
C ASP A 57 -6.66 13.05 0.16
N ASP A 58 -6.40 11.91 0.81
CA ASP A 58 -5.06 11.47 1.18
C ASP A 58 -4.17 11.26 -0.06
N ILE A 59 -4.69 10.63 -1.12
CA ILE A 59 -3.98 10.50 -2.40
C ILE A 59 -3.60 11.87 -2.97
N LYS A 60 -4.53 12.84 -2.99
CA LYS A 60 -4.23 14.20 -3.47
C LYS A 60 -3.16 14.87 -2.60
N HIS A 61 -3.22 14.71 -1.28
CA HIS A 61 -2.25 15.27 -0.36
C HIS A 61 -0.85 14.69 -0.56
N ILE A 62 -0.73 13.37 -0.73
CA ILE A 62 0.55 12.71 -1.05
C ILE A 62 1.08 13.21 -2.40
N MET A 63 0.22 13.36 -3.41
CA MET A 63 0.63 13.89 -4.70
C MET A 63 1.14 15.33 -4.62
N GLN A 64 0.57 16.17 -3.76
CA GLN A 64 1.06 17.53 -3.54
C GLN A 64 2.44 17.56 -2.86
N LYS A 65 2.64 16.70 -1.85
CA LYS A 65 3.88 16.70 -1.05
C LYS A 65 5.05 15.98 -1.73
N LYS A 66 4.79 14.81 -2.32
CA LYS A 66 5.81 13.86 -2.80
C LYS A 66 5.95 13.87 -4.33
N GLN A 67 5.00 14.49 -5.05
CA GLN A 67 4.86 14.54 -6.52
C GLN A 67 4.74 13.18 -7.24
N ARG A 68 4.94 12.07 -6.51
CA ARG A 68 4.80 10.71 -7.00
C ARG A 68 4.08 9.90 -5.93
N ILE A 69 3.24 8.98 -6.39
CA ILE A 69 2.56 8.00 -5.54
C ILE A 69 2.97 6.62 -6.02
N CYS A 70 3.45 5.81 -5.08
CA CYS A 70 3.89 4.45 -5.35
C CYS A 70 2.78 3.46 -5.00
N PHE A 71 2.89 2.23 -5.52
CA PHE A 71 1.97 1.15 -5.18
C PHE A 71 1.81 1.00 -3.66
N TYR A 72 2.93 1.03 -2.93
CA TYR A 72 2.91 0.89 -1.47
C TYR A 72 2.13 2.01 -0.76
N ASP A 73 2.24 3.27 -1.23
CA ASP A 73 1.48 4.38 -0.65
C ASP A 73 -0.03 4.12 -0.78
N VAL A 74 -0.48 3.59 -1.94
CA VAL A 74 -1.90 3.25 -2.16
C VAL A 74 -2.33 2.05 -1.32
N PHE A 75 -1.49 1.01 -1.22
CA PHE A 75 -1.74 -0.15 -0.38
C PHE A 75 -1.93 0.24 1.09
N MET A 76 -1.03 1.08 1.62
CA MET A 76 -1.14 1.55 3.00
C MET A 76 -2.39 2.40 3.23
N LEU A 77 -2.89 3.12 2.23
CA LEU A 77 -4.11 3.92 2.37
C LEU A 77 -5.39 3.07 2.34
N ALA A 78 -5.42 2.00 1.54
CA ALA A 78 -6.63 1.24 1.26
C ALA A 78 -6.76 -0.06 2.06
N CYS A 79 -5.63 -0.66 2.46
CA CYS A 79 -5.59 -2.04 2.93
C CYS A 79 -4.90 -2.24 4.28
N SER A 80 -4.01 -1.33 4.70
CA SER A 80 -3.29 -1.49 5.97
C SER A 80 -3.98 -0.72 7.11
N GLU A 81 -4.27 -1.42 8.21
CA GLU A 81 -4.68 -0.79 9.47
C GLU A 81 -3.55 0.00 10.14
N GLN A 82 -2.29 -0.27 9.74
CA GLN A 82 -1.08 0.40 10.24
C GLN A 82 -0.64 1.58 9.35
N SER A 83 -1.58 2.15 8.60
CA SER A 83 -1.29 3.26 7.69
C SER A 83 -0.64 4.45 8.42
N PRO A 84 0.57 4.89 8.04
CA PRO A 84 1.14 6.12 8.57
C PRO A 84 0.33 7.36 8.16
N TYR A 85 -0.58 7.21 7.20
CA TYR A 85 -1.47 8.25 6.71
C TYR A 85 -2.84 8.27 7.45
N ALA A 86 -3.19 7.22 8.21
CA ALA A 86 -4.45 7.16 8.97
C ALA A 86 -4.52 8.12 10.18
N GLN A 87 -3.48 8.94 10.40
CA GLN A 87 -3.40 9.84 11.54
C GLN A 87 -4.33 11.07 11.48
N SER A 88 -5.17 11.27 10.46
CA SER A 88 -6.07 12.44 10.43
C SER A 88 -7.39 12.28 11.20
N ILE A 89 -7.79 11.07 11.62
CA ILE A 89 -9.13 10.87 12.25
C ILE A 89 -9.06 10.57 13.76
N ASN A 90 -7.98 9.94 14.24
CA ASN A 90 -7.93 9.50 15.65
C ASN A 90 -7.45 10.58 16.65
N MET A 91 -6.96 11.73 16.19
CA MET A 91 -6.58 12.84 17.09
C MET A 91 -7.72 13.82 17.41
N VAL A 92 -8.88 13.74 16.74
CA VAL A 92 -10.04 14.60 17.04
C VAL A 92 -10.96 14.02 18.12
N ASN A 93 -11.04 12.69 18.26
CA ASN A 93 -11.96 12.07 19.23
C ASN A 93 -11.37 11.86 20.63
N LYS A 94 -10.06 12.05 20.83
CA LYS A 94 -9.44 11.91 22.17
C LYS A 94 -9.43 13.21 22.98
N SER A 95 -9.78 14.35 22.39
CA SER A 95 -9.81 15.64 23.11
C SER A 95 -11.21 16.06 23.61
N ALA A 96 -12.26 15.27 23.36
CA ALA A 96 -13.63 15.58 23.75
C ALA A 96 -14.21 14.60 24.79
N GLY A 97 -13.34 13.85 25.48
CA GLY A 97 -13.74 12.87 26.48
C GLY A 97 -12.71 12.79 27.60
N ILE A 98 -13.10 13.39 28.74
CA ILE A 98 -12.46 13.47 30.06
C ILE A 98 -11.72 14.79 30.31
#